data_AF-A0AAQ3LBP4-F1
#
_entry.id   AF-A0AAQ3LBP4-F1
#
_cell.length_a   1.000
_cell.length_b   1.000
_cell.length_c   1.000
_cell.angle_alpha   90.00
_cell.angle_beta   90.00
_cell.angle_gamma   90.00
#
_symmetry.space_group_name_H-M   'P 1'
#
loop_
_entity.id
_entity.type
_entity.pdbx_description
1 polymer ?
#
loop_
_entity_poly.entity_id
_entity_poly.type
_entity_poly.pdbx_seq_one_letter_code
_entity_poly.pdbx_strand_id
1 'polypeptide(L)'
;MFENTWHAIETLLAPIIAAQIFLVVLIYFTIVRRRIAADYKLYVCFLGAFIGFLVLRPVQYFWGDVMPMVLFVRITLLFGISLPSLLVASFVQSGVPRCLSLYVWCFGGGLGFTLTYCIILAGAWGQFGLNREMLAWLPWQVTTGLAHIVQIAGAIALLVLPCSYLIVQELRSSRNPKILAFLTGALLFGILLALGTSSAFDYSIYYVGSIFSALCWAWVVYQDVHDMKGKVTLVKEELQLLVQSGQESIAPEVEKLLEDLEELSKGNLDVYKLRIREILSMLTDATIQAGGDTDTLIRRNTDIAQKIDTSSDPNEMRKVIHSEAIELSEIIAEIPEKRTNVIVEKAKAYIEKHYGEELSVESIAKSLGSSRSHFMREFKKGTGQTVNQYLTNYRVEQAKLLLVEKSVTETAFEVGFNNSNYFSTVFKKQTGMRPVQFQESLKKK
;
A
#
# COMPACT_ATOMS: atom_id res chain seq x y z
N MET A 1 36.87 31.42 -14.69
CA MET A 1 35.77 32.40 -14.52
C MET A 1 34.68 31.97 -15.49
N PHE A 2 33.44 31.75 -15.05
CA PHE A 2 32.37 31.21 -15.92
C PHE A 2 32.09 32.14 -17.10
N GLU A 3 31.88 31.59 -18.29
CA GLU A 3 31.58 32.37 -19.50
C GLU A 3 30.25 33.11 -19.41
N ASN A 4 29.26 32.53 -18.72
CA ASN A 4 27.99 33.17 -18.36
C ASN A 4 27.32 32.45 -17.17
N THR A 5 26.23 33.03 -16.66
CA THR A 5 25.45 32.46 -15.55
C THR A 5 24.87 31.08 -15.87
N TRP A 6 24.49 30.85 -17.13
CA TRP A 6 23.97 29.57 -17.61
C TRP A 6 25.00 28.44 -17.49
N HIS A 7 26.23 28.69 -17.91
CA HIS A 7 27.33 27.74 -17.83
C HIS A 7 27.70 27.38 -16.37
N ALA A 8 27.58 28.35 -15.45
CA ALA A 8 27.73 28.11 -14.02
C ALA A 8 26.60 27.20 -13.46
N ILE A 9 25.36 27.42 -13.91
CA ILE A 9 24.22 26.58 -13.52
C ILE A 9 24.43 25.14 -14.00
N GLU A 10 24.81 24.94 -15.25
CA GLU A 10 24.99 23.60 -15.83
C GLU A 10 26.18 22.83 -15.25
N THR A 11 27.26 23.54 -14.92
CA THR A 11 28.52 22.90 -14.50
C THR A 11 28.60 22.70 -12.98
N LEU A 12 27.93 23.56 -12.19
CA LEU A 12 27.97 23.52 -10.74
C LEU A 12 26.64 23.17 -10.09
N LEU A 13 25.60 23.98 -10.34
CA LEU A 13 24.35 23.89 -9.57
C LEU A 13 23.54 22.65 -9.94
N ALA A 14 23.33 22.38 -11.23
CA ALA A 14 22.51 21.28 -11.70
C ALA A 14 23.02 19.89 -11.23
N PRO A 15 24.32 19.56 -11.33
CA PRO A 15 24.84 18.29 -10.80
C PRO A 15 24.66 18.15 -9.28
N ILE A 16 24.85 19.24 -8.52
CA ILE A 16 24.73 19.22 -7.06
C ILE A 16 23.26 19.03 -6.65
N ILE A 17 22.34 19.75 -7.29
CA ILE A 17 20.89 19.61 -7.02
C ILE A 17 20.42 18.19 -7.35
N ALA A 18 20.83 17.65 -8.49
CA ALA A 18 20.53 16.26 -8.84
C ALA A 18 21.09 15.29 -7.78
N ALA A 19 22.35 15.45 -7.39
CA ALA A 19 22.98 14.62 -6.37
C ALA A 19 22.25 14.66 -5.03
N GLN A 20 21.74 15.82 -4.61
CA GLN A 20 20.94 15.96 -3.38
C GLN A 20 19.63 15.16 -3.46
N ILE A 21 18.93 15.19 -4.60
CA ILE A 21 17.70 14.42 -4.78
C ILE A 21 17.99 12.92 -4.71
N PHE A 22 19.04 12.46 -5.39
CA PHE A 22 19.49 11.06 -5.31
C PHE A 22 19.94 10.67 -3.90
N LEU A 23 20.56 11.60 -3.16
CA LEU A 23 20.98 11.38 -1.76
C LEU A 23 19.77 11.21 -0.84
N VAL A 24 18.71 12.01 -0.98
CA VAL A 24 17.47 11.84 -0.21
C VAL A 24 16.86 10.46 -0.47
N VAL A 25 16.81 10.02 -1.73
CA VAL A 25 16.36 8.68 -2.09
C VAL A 25 17.25 7.61 -1.45
N LEU A 26 18.58 7.75 -1.55
CA LEU A 26 19.55 6.82 -0.94
C LEU A 26 19.39 6.73 0.59
N ILE A 27 19.27 7.87 1.27
CA ILE A 27 19.07 7.94 2.73
C ILE A 27 17.76 7.24 3.11
N TYR A 28 16.69 7.49 2.38
CA TYR A 28 15.41 6.82 2.62
C TYR A 28 15.56 5.30 2.51
N PHE A 29 16.18 4.80 1.45
CA PHE A 29 16.37 3.36 1.26
C PHE A 29 17.29 2.72 2.31
N THR A 30 18.35 3.40 2.72
CA THR A 30 19.37 2.86 3.63
C THR A 30 19.00 2.98 5.11
N ILE A 31 18.35 4.09 5.52
CA ILE A 31 17.98 4.36 6.91
C ILE A 31 16.55 3.89 7.21
N VAL A 32 15.56 4.33 6.43
CA VAL A 32 14.14 4.06 6.71
C VAL A 32 13.77 2.63 6.34
N ARG A 33 14.35 2.09 5.26
CA ARG A 33 14.03 0.76 4.72
C ARG A 33 15.18 -0.26 4.87
N ARG A 34 15.90 -0.24 6.00
CA ARG A 34 17.10 -1.09 6.26
C ARG A 34 16.90 -2.59 5.96
N ARG A 35 15.69 -3.13 6.17
CA ARG A 35 15.35 -4.53 5.82
C ARG A 35 15.13 -4.77 4.31
N ILE A 36 14.66 -3.77 3.56
CA ILE A 36 14.45 -3.88 2.11
C ILE A 36 15.68 -3.45 1.31
N ALA A 37 16.58 -2.66 1.89
CA ALA A 37 17.91 -2.43 1.31
C ALA A 37 18.66 -3.74 1.03
N ALA A 38 18.36 -4.82 1.77
CA ALA A 38 18.91 -6.15 1.53
C ALA A 38 18.51 -6.76 0.17
N ASP A 39 17.30 -6.45 -0.31
CA ASP A 39 16.78 -6.92 -1.60
C ASP A 39 17.19 -6.01 -2.76
N TYR A 40 17.49 -4.73 -2.48
CA TYR A 40 17.84 -3.70 -3.46
C TYR A 40 19.32 -3.24 -3.40
N LYS A 41 20.24 -4.10 -2.93
CA LYS A 41 21.67 -3.74 -2.77
C LYS A 41 22.31 -3.15 -4.02
N LEU A 42 21.96 -3.68 -5.20
CA LEU A 42 22.49 -3.20 -6.48
C LEU A 42 21.93 -1.83 -6.86
N TYR A 43 20.66 -1.57 -6.53
CA TYR A 43 20.09 -0.24 -6.73
C TYR A 43 20.73 0.79 -5.78
N VAL A 44 21.01 0.42 -4.53
CA VAL A 44 21.77 1.25 -3.58
C VAL A 44 23.18 1.54 -4.10
N CYS A 45 23.85 0.53 -4.67
CA CYS A 45 25.16 0.68 -5.31
C CYS A 45 25.10 1.67 -6.49
N PHE A 46 24.08 1.54 -7.35
CA PHE A 46 23.81 2.50 -8.42
C PHE A 46 23.65 3.92 -7.89
N LEU A 47 22.78 4.14 -6.89
CA LEU A 47 22.53 5.47 -6.32
C LEU A 47 23.83 6.09 -5.78
N GLY A 48 24.60 5.34 -4.98
CA GLY A 48 25.85 5.82 -4.39
C GLY A 48 26.91 6.17 -5.43
N ALA A 49 27.14 5.29 -6.40
CA ALA A 49 28.12 5.54 -7.46
C ALA A 49 27.69 6.71 -8.37
N PHE A 50 26.39 6.86 -8.63
CA PHE A 50 25.86 7.92 -9.46
C PHE A 50 25.92 9.29 -8.76
N ILE A 51 25.66 9.35 -7.46
CA ILE A 51 25.90 10.57 -6.66
C ILE A 51 27.36 10.99 -6.76
N GLY A 52 28.30 10.04 -6.62
CA GLY A 52 29.73 10.31 -6.81
C GLY A 52 30.05 10.87 -8.20
N PHE A 53 29.47 10.29 -9.25
CA PHE A 53 29.61 10.77 -10.62
C PHE A 53 29.17 12.24 -10.80
N LEU A 54 28.04 12.61 -10.17
CA LEU A 54 27.47 13.96 -10.24
C LEU A 54 28.31 14.98 -9.44
N VAL A 55 28.67 14.66 -8.20
CA VAL A 55 29.42 15.56 -7.30
C VAL A 55 30.83 15.85 -7.82
N LEU A 56 31.44 14.90 -8.53
CA LEU A 56 32.76 15.09 -9.12
C LEU A 56 32.77 16.04 -10.33
N ARG A 57 31.61 16.42 -10.92
CA ARG A 57 31.56 17.36 -12.04
C ARG A 57 32.06 18.77 -11.65
N PRO A 58 31.58 19.40 -10.56
CA PRO A 58 32.15 20.62 -10.01
C PRO A 58 33.66 20.55 -9.73
N VAL A 59 34.12 19.44 -9.12
CA VAL A 59 35.54 19.23 -8.79
C VAL A 59 36.39 19.23 -10.06
N GLN A 60 35.89 18.57 -11.11
CA GLN A 60 36.52 18.53 -12.43
C GLN A 60 36.69 19.93 -13.05
N TYR A 61 35.78 20.86 -12.77
CA TYR A 61 35.85 22.23 -13.30
C TYR A 61 36.86 23.11 -12.56
N PHE A 62 36.95 22.99 -11.23
CA PHE A 62 37.79 23.86 -10.41
C PHE A 62 39.26 23.44 -10.32
N TRP A 63 39.56 22.15 -10.49
CA TRP A 63 40.91 21.62 -10.35
C TRP A 63 41.49 21.14 -11.69
N GLY A 64 42.04 22.10 -12.45
CA GLY A 64 42.63 21.91 -13.78
C GLY A 64 43.69 20.80 -13.86
N ASP A 65 44.61 20.73 -12.90
CA ASP A 65 45.76 19.80 -12.94
C ASP A 65 45.37 18.33 -12.69
N VAL A 66 44.24 18.08 -12.03
CA VAL A 66 43.71 16.72 -11.78
C VAL A 66 42.48 16.38 -12.62
N MET A 67 42.09 17.27 -13.55
CA MET A 67 41.01 17.01 -14.52
C MET A 67 41.05 15.61 -15.13
N PRO A 68 42.22 15.09 -15.59
CA PRO A 68 42.29 13.80 -16.23
C PRO A 68 41.90 12.67 -15.26
N MET A 69 42.44 12.71 -14.03
CA MET A 69 42.16 11.74 -12.97
C MET A 69 40.71 11.79 -12.50
N VAL A 70 40.16 12.99 -12.29
CA VAL A 70 38.75 13.17 -11.88
C VAL A 70 37.82 12.64 -12.97
N LEU A 71 38.13 12.89 -14.24
CA LEU A 71 37.33 12.38 -15.36
C LEU A 71 37.38 10.84 -15.44
N PHE A 72 38.55 10.23 -15.24
CA PHE A 72 38.69 8.77 -15.16
C PHE A 72 37.81 8.17 -14.05
N VAL A 73 37.86 8.76 -12.84
CA VAL A 73 37.03 8.31 -11.71
C VAL A 73 35.54 8.45 -12.03
N ARG A 74 35.12 9.59 -12.61
CA ARG A 74 33.72 9.80 -13.00
C ARG A 74 33.23 8.74 -13.97
N ILE A 75 33.97 8.48 -15.04
CA ILE A 75 33.56 7.52 -16.06
C ILE A 75 33.54 6.09 -15.51
N THR A 76 34.48 5.75 -14.63
CA THR A 76 34.49 4.47 -13.91
C THR A 76 33.28 4.32 -12.99
N LEU A 77 32.90 5.38 -12.26
CA LEU A 77 31.69 5.38 -11.44
C LEU A 77 30.43 5.19 -12.29
N LEU A 78 30.36 5.84 -13.45
CA LEU A 78 29.20 5.74 -14.35
C LEU A 78 29.12 4.35 -15.00
N PHE A 79 30.11 3.99 -15.81
CA PHE A 79 30.06 2.77 -16.64
C PHE A 79 30.55 1.52 -15.93
N GLY A 80 31.52 1.64 -15.02
CA GLY A 80 32.05 0.48 -14.30
C GLY A 80 31.17 0.02 -13.14
N ILE A 81 30.38 0.93 -12.54
CA ILE A 81 29.60 0.62 -11.33
C ILE A 81 28.13 0.97 -11.48
N SER A 82 27.79 2.23 -11.80
CA SER A 82 26.40 2.72 -11.73
C SER A 82 25.48 2.01 -12.71
N LEU A 83 25.75 2.12 -14.02
CA LEU A 83 24.86 1.54 -15.04
C LEU A 83 24.81 0.01 -14.96
N PRO A 84 25.93 -0.73 -14.78
CA PRO A 84 25.88 -2.17 -14.56
C PRO A 84 25.07 -2.58 -13.34
N SER A 85 25.19 -1.84 -12.22
CA SER A 85 24.40 -2.14 -11.02
C SER A 85 22.91 -1.96 -11.26
N LEU A 86 22.52 -0.90 -11.97
CA LEU A 86 21.11 -0.69 -12.36
C LEU A 86 20.63 -1.75 -13.35
N LEU A 87 21.46 -2.14 -14.31
CA LEU A 87 21.14 -3.19 -15.28
C LEU A 87 20.91 -4.55 -14.62
N VAL A 88 21.81 -4.97 -13.73
CA VAL A 88 21.62 -6.23 -12.98
C VAL A 88 20.38 -6.15 -12.10
N ALA A 89 20.13 -4.99 -11.45
CA ALA A 89 18.91 -4.79 -10.68
C ALA A 89 17.65 -4.95 -11.56
N SER A 90 17.63 -4.40 -12.78
CA SER A 90 16.53 -4.57 -13.74
C SER A 90 16.29 -6.04 -14.09
N PHE A 91 17.34 -6.79 -14.42
CA PHE A 91 17.20 -8.22 -14.72
C PHE A 91 16.68 -9.03 -13.54
N VAL A 92 17.25 -8.82 -12.34
CA VAL A 92 16.82 -9.53 -11.12
C VAL A 92 15.36 -9.20 -10.78
N GLN A 93 14.96 -7.94 -10.94
CA GLN A 93 13.58 -7.51 -10.67
C GLN A 93 12.58 -8.12 -11.68
N SER A 94 13.02 -8.38 -12.91
CA SER A 94 12.25 -9.12 -13.94
C SER A 94 12.30 -10.65 -13.78
N GLY A 95 12.80 -11.17 -12.65
CA GLY A 95 12.79 -12.60 -12.34
C GLY A 95 13.98 -13.39 -12.89
N VAL A 96 15.00 -12.73 -13.45
CA VAL A 96 16.23 -13.43 -13.86
C VAL A 96 17.01 -13.85 -12.61
N PRO A 97 17.40 -15.13 -12.48
CA PRO A 97 18.10 -15.62 -11.31
C PRO A 97 19.47 -14.95 -11.14
N ARG A 98 19.88 -14.76 -9.87
CA ARG A 98 21.18 -14.20 -9.52
C ARG A 98 22.27 -15.24 -9.81
N CYS A 99 22.83 -15.21 -11.02
CA CYS A 99 23.93 -16.09 -11.43
C CYS A 99 25.20 -15.29 -11.75
N LEU A 100 26.39 -15.87 -11.53
CA LEU A 100 27.67 -15.21 -11.76
C LEU A 100 27.80 -14.66 -13.19
N SER A 101 27.31 -15.41 -14.18
CA SER A 101 27.31 -15.01 -15.59
C SER A 101 26.66 -13.64 -15.81
N LEU A 102 25.50 -13.38 -15.20
CA LEU A 102 24.80 -12.10 -15.32
C LEU A 102 25.67 -10.93 -14.84
N TYR A 103 26.32 -11.08 -13.69
CA TYR A 103 27.21 -10.05 -13.15
C TYR A 103 28.43 -9.85 -14.05
N VAL A 104 29.05 -10.93 -14.51
CA VAL A 104 30.22 -10.87 -15.41
C VAL A 104 29.89 -10.14 -16.70
N TRP A 105 28.75 -10.42 -17.32
CA TRP A 105 28.35 -9.73 -18.55
C TRP A 105 28.04 -8.25 -18.32
N CYS A 106 27.28 -7.91 -17.27
CA CYS A 106 26.90 -6.52 -17.02
C CYS A 106 28.11 -5.66 -16.60
N PHE A 107 28.88 -6.12 -15.60
CA PHE A 107 30.04 -5.38 -15.12
C PHE A 107 31.22 -5.46 -16.09
N GLY A 108 31.43 -6.59 -16.76
CA GLY A 108 32.45 -6.73 -17.81
C GLY A 108 32.18 -5.81 -19.00
N GLY A 109 30.93 -5.74 -19.46
CA GLY A 109 30.51 -4.77 -20.49
C GLY A 109 30.73 -3.32 -20.04
N GLY A 110 30.36 -2.99 -18.81
CA GLY A 110 30.60 -1.68 -18.21
C GLY A 110 32.08 -1.28 -18.12
N LEU A 111 32.94 -2.21 -17.70
CA LEU A 111 34.40 -2.02 -17.70
C LEU A 111 34.94 -1.86 -19.12
N GLY A 112 34.41 -2.60 -20.10
CA GLY A 112 34.74 -2.45 -21.52
C GLY A 112 34.46 -1.03 -22.03
N PHE A 113 33.28 -0.47 -21.72
CA PHE A 113 32.96 0.92 -22.06
C PHE A 113 33.85 1.92 -21.32
N THR A 114 34.16 1.67 -20.05
CA THR A 114 35.08 2.51 -19.26
C THR A 114 36.45 2.55 -19.92
N LEU A 115 37.05 1.39 -20.23
CA LEU A 115 38.35 1.29 -20.87
C LEU A 115 38.35 1.93 -22.26
N THR A 116 37.33 1.66 -23.08
CA THR A 116 37.20 2.24 -24.42
C THR A 116 37.13 3.77 -24.35
N TYR A 117 36.32 4.31 -23.44
CA TYR A 117 36.24 5.75 -23.21
C TYR A 117 37.60 6.32 -22.77
N CYS A 118 38.29 5.64 -21.84
CA CYS A 118 39.60 6.06 -21.38
C CYS A 118 40.68 5.97 -22.46
N ILE A 119 40.65 5.00 -23.36
CA ILE A 119 41.60 4.89 -24.49
C ILE A 119 41.38 6.04 -25.48
N ILE A 120 40.13 6.30 -25.84
CA ILE A 120 39.76 7.42 -26.71
C ILE A 120 40.09 8.75 -26.04
N LEU A 121 39.97 8.85 -24.72
CA LEU A 121 40.39 10.07 -24.03
C LEU A 121 41.92 10.16 -23.92
N ALA A 122 42.60 9.06 -23.61
CA ALA A 122 44.06 8.94 -23.47
C ALA A 122 44.82 9.17 -24.78
N GLY A 123 44.19 8.94 -25.93
CA GLY A 123 44.72 9.38 -27.22
C GLY A 123 44.84 10.91 -27.38
N ALA A 124 44.31 11.67 -26.42
CA ALA A 124 44.51 13.11 -26.28
C ALA A 124 45.51 13.50 -25.16
N TRP A 125 46.12 12.54 -24.44
CA TRP A 125 46.90 12.81 -23.22
C TRP A 125 48.41 12.72 -23.47
N GLY A 126 49.02 13.84 -23.86
CA GLY A 126 50.48 13.97 -23.91
C GLY A 126 51.18 13.80 -22.54
N GLN A 127 50.45 13.91 -21.42
CA GLN A 127 51.00 13.88 -20.06
C GLN A 127 51.23 12.47 -19.48
N PHE A 128 50.66 11.42 -20.07
CA PHE A 128 50.86 10.03 -19.61
C PHE A 128 51.87 9.27 -20.48
N GLY A 129 52.66 9.99 -21.28
CA GLY A 129 53.68 9.41 -22.16
C GLY A 129 53.12 8.63 -23.36
N LEU A 130 51.80 8.69 -23.59
CA LEU A 130 51.14 8.09 -24.74
C LEU A 130 51.20 9.07 -25.91
N ASN A 131 52.05 8.80 -26.89
CA ASN A 131 52.15 9.60 -28.11
C ASN A 131 51.05 9.20 -29.11
N ARG A 132 50.62 10.15 -29.95
CA ARG A 132 49.67 9.93 -31.06
C ARG A 132 50.08 8.74 -31.95
N GLU A 133 51.37 8.49 -32.09
CA GLU A 133 51.94 7.38 -32.88
C GLU A 133 51.57 6.00 -32.33
N MET A 134 51.41 5.87 -31.00
CA MET A 134 51.02 4.60 -30.37
C MET A 134 49.58 4.18 -30.70
N LEU A 135 48.77 5.12 -31.20
CA LEU A 135 47.39 4.91 -31.62
C LEU A 135 47.23 5.04 -33.15
N ALA A 136 48.33 5.10 -33.91
CA ALA A 136 48.29 5.18 -35.37
C ALA A 136 47.65 3.97 -36.06
N TRP A 137 47.48 2.86 -35.33
CA TRP A 137 46.73 1.67 -35.79
C TRP A 137 45.21 1.86 -35.77
N LEU A 138 44.69 2.89 -35.07
CA LEU A 138 43.27 3.22 -35.12
C LEU A 138 42.96 4.00 -36.41
N PRO A 139 41.98 3.54 -37.22
CA PRO A 139 41.66 4.18 -38.50
C PRO A 139 40.93 5.52 -38.36
N TRP A 140 40.67 6.00 -37.14
CA TRP A 140 39.89 7.20 -36.84
C TRP A 140 40.71 8.17 -35.99
N GLN A 141 40.62 9.47 -36.29
CA GLN A 141 41.20 10.49 -35.41
C GLN A 141 40.44 10.53 -34.10
N VAL A 142 41.15 10.27 -33.00
CA VAL A 142 40.62 10.31 -31.65
C VAL A 142 40.24 11.77 -31.29
N THR A 143 38.94 12.02 -31.14
CA THR A 143 38.36 13.35 -30.85
C THR A 143 37.47 13.29 -29.61
N THR A 144 37.22 14.45 -28.99
CA THR A 144 36.24 14.58 -27.91
C THR A 144 34.83 14.15 -28.34
N GLY A 145 34.48 14.35 -29.61
CA GLY A 145 33.22 13.85 -30.20
C GLY A 145 33.09 12.33 -30.15
N LEU A 146 34.17 11.58 -30.39
CA LEU A 146 34.16 10.11 -30.27
C LEU A 146 33.92 9.64 -28.83
N ALA A 147 34.43 10.36 -27.83
CA ALA A 147 34.17 10.04 -26.43
C ALA A 147 32.68 10.18 -26.08
N HIS A 148 32.00 11.21 -26.60
CA HIS A 148 30.55 11.36 -26.47
C HIS A 148 29.78 10.23 -27.16
N ILE A 149 30.21 9.80 -28.35
CA ILE A 149 29.60 8.66 -29.05
C ILE A 149 29.72 7.38 -28.22
N VAL A 150 30.87 7.11 -27.60
CA VAL A 150 31.05 5.95 -26.71
C VAL A 150 30.15 6.04 -25.49
N GLN A 151 29.97 7.24 -24.93
CA GLN A 151 29.06 7.45 -23.81
C GLN A 151 27.59 7.19 -24.19
N ILE A 152 27.15 7.67 -25.35
CA ILE A 152 25.82 7.41 -25.91
C ILE A 152 25.64 5.90 -26.15
N ALA A 153 26.60 5.26 -26.81
CA ALA A 153 26.57 3.83 -27.10
C ALA A 153 26.51 2.99 -25.82
N GLY A 154 27.26 3.37 -24.79
CA GLY A 154 27.23 2.72 -23.48
C GLY A 154 25.87 2.85 -22.79
N ALA A 155 25.26 4.03 -22.80
CA ALA A 155 23.92 4.25 -22.26
C ALA A 155 22.87 3.39 -22.98
N ILE A 156 22.97 3.30 -24.31
CA ILE A 156 22.06 2.49 -25.13
C ILE A 156 22.23 0.99 -24.85
N ALA A 157 23.48 0.50 -24.88
CA ALA A 157 23.79 -0.91 -24.74
C ALA A 157 23.54 -1.43 -23.31
N LEU A 158 23.84 -0.65 -22.28
CA LEU A 158 23.74 -1.07 -20.89
C LEU A 158 22.37 -0.79 -20.26
N LEU A 159 21.55 0.10 -20.82
CA LEU A 159 20.24 0.41 -20.24
C LEU A 159 19.10 0.46 -21.24
N VAL A 160 19.21 1.24 -22.32
CA VAL A 160 18.05 1.46 -23.22
C VAL A 160 17.58 0.16 -23.86
N LEU A 161 18.48 -0.59 -24.53
CA LEU A 161 18.12 -1.84 -25.19
C LEU A 161 17.66 -2.92 -24.19
N PRO A 162 18.41 -3.21 -23.11
CA PRO A 162 17.98 -4.21 -22.14
C PRO A 162 16.66 -3.85 -21.46
N CYS A 163 16.47 -2.61 -21.01
CA CYS A 163 15.24 -2.21 -20.33
C CYS A 163 14.05 -2.21 -21.29
N SER A 164 14.23 -1.80 -22.55
CA SER A 164 13.18 -1.90 -23.57
C SER A 164 12.74 -3.35 -23.79
N TYR A 165 13.71 -4.27 -23.89
CA TYR A 165 13.44 -5.71 -24.00
C TYR A 165 12.68 -6.23 -22.77
N LEU A 166 13.15 -5.92 -21.56
CA LEU A 166 12.52 -6.35 -20.31
C LEU A 166 11.11 -5.79 -20.14
N ILE A 167 10.85 -4.54 -20.55
CA ILE A 167 9.50 -3.96 -20.54
C ILE A 167 8.57 -4.74 -21.46
N VAL A 168 9.00 -5.04 -22.68
CA VAL A 168 8.20 -5.82 -23.64
C VAL A 168 7.94 -7.24 -23.10
N GLN A 169 8.94 -7.87 -22.48
CA GLN A 169 8.81 -9.17 -21.85
C GLN A 169 7.80 -9.14 -20.68
N GLU A 170 7.91 -8.13 -19.82
CA GLU A 170 7.04 -7.95 -18.65
C GLU A 170 5.57 -7.71 -19.05
N LEU A 171 5.35 -6.89 -20.10
CA LEU A 171 4.03 -6.63 -20.67
C LEU A 171 3.37 -7.89 -21.26
N ARG A 172 4.17 -8.86 -21.71
CA ARG A 172 3.71 -10.14 -22.25
C ARG A 172 3.47 -11.20 -21.18
N SER A 173 4.22 -11.17 -20.07
CA SER A 173 4.21 -12.23 -19.07
C SER A 173 3.24 -11.95 -17.91
N SER A 174 3.55 -10.98 -17.05
CA SER A 174 2.87 -10.82 -15.75
C SER A 174 2.18 -9.47 -15.58
N ARG A 175 2.54 -8.47 -16.41
CA ARG A 175 2.03 -7.08 -16.36
C ARG A 175 2.14 -6.48 -14.96
N ASN A 176 3.19 -6.80 -14.21
CA ASN A 176 3.37 -6.27 -12.87
C ASN A 176 3.65 -4.75 -12.92
N PRO A 177 2.75 -3.90 -12.41
CA PRO A 177 2.87 -2.45 -12.56
C PRO A 177 4.11 -1.88 -11.84
N LYS A 178 4.57 -2.54 -10.76
CA LYS A 178 5.75 -2.12 -10.00
C LYS A 178 7.04 -2.37 -10.79
N ILE A 179 7.15 -3.57 -11.39
CA ILE A 179 8.28 -3.92 -12.25
C ILE A 179 8.29 -3.02 -13.48
N LEU A 180 7.12 -2.82 -14.11
CA LEU A 180 6.99 -1.97 -15.29
C LEU A 180 7.41 -0.52 -14.99
N ALA A 181 7.00 0.04 -13.85
CA ALA A 181 7.41 1.38 -13.44
C ALA A 181 8.91 1.49 -13.13
N PHE A 182 9.49 0.47 -12.47
CA PHE A 182 10.93 0.41 -12.23
C PHE A 182 11.74 0.41 -13.53
N LEU A 183 11.36 -0.48 -14.47
CA LEU A 183 12.01 -0.60 -15.77
C LEU A 183 11.81 0.65 -16.63
N THR A 184 10.63 1.27 -16.57
CA THR A 184 10.34 2.53 -17.28
C THR A 184 11.23 3.65 -16.74
N GLY A 185 11.44 3.74 -15.43
CA GLY A 185 12.38 4.69 -14.84
C GLY A 185 13.82 4.49 -15.31
N ALA A 186 14.27 3.24 -15.40
CA ALA A 186 15.60 2.87 -15.91
C ALA A 186 15.78 3.15 -17.41
N LEU A 187 14.74 2.87 -18.20
CA LEU A 187 14.70 3.19 -19.63
C LEU A 187 14.77 4.71 -19.84
N LEU A 188 13.91 5.46 -19.15
CA LEU A 188 13.88 6.93 -19.23
C LEU A 188 15.24 7.52 -18.85
N PHE A 189 15.85 7.00 -17.78
CA PHE A 189 17.18 7.41 -17.34
C PHE A 189 18.23 7.16 -18.43
N GLY A 190 18.23 5.97 -19.05
CA GLY A 190 19.14 5.63 -20.16
C GLY A 190 18.95 6.53 -21.38
N ILE A 191 17.69 6.81 -21.77
CA ILE A 191 17.36 7.69 -22.89
C ILE A 191 17.86 9.12 -22.62
N LEU A 192 17.60 9.66 -21.43
CA LEU A 192 17.97 11.04 -21.09
C LEU A 192 19.48 11.20 -20.91
N LEU A 193 20.18 10.15 -20.44
CA LEU A 193 21.64 10.09 -20.46
C LEU A 193 22.20 10.10 -21.90
N ALA A 194 21.60 9.34 -22.82
CA ALA A 194 22.02 9.32 -24.22
C ALA A 194 21.73 10.67 -24.94
N LEU A 195 20.57 11.27 -24.69
CA LEU A 195 20.21 12.56 -25.29
C LEU A 195 21.09 13.69 -24.77
N GLY A 196 21.24 13.82 -23.45
CA GLY A 196 22.02 14.90 -22.83
C GLY A 196 23.54 14.75 -23.01
N THR A 197 24.02 13.68 -23.64
CA THR A 197 25.42 13.50 -24.06
C THR A 197 25.63 13.71 -25.55
N SER A 198 24.55 13.87 -26.31
CA SER A 198 24.61 14.20 -27.73
C SER A 198 24.85 15.69 -27.95
N SER A 199 25.50 16.05 -29.06
CA SER A 199 25.72 17.45 -29.44
C SER A 199 24.44 18.19 -29.84
N ALA A 200 23.29 17.50 -29.89
CA ALA A 200 22.01 18.07 -30.25
C ALA A 200 21.26 18.71 -29.07
N PHE A 201 21.71 18.45 -27.83
CA PHE A 201 20.98 18.78 -26.62
C PHE A 201 21.93 19.27 -25.52
N ASP A 202 21.45 20.21 -24.70
CA ASP A 202 22.21 20.71 -23.56
C ASP A 202 22.35 19.63 -22.48
N TYR A 203 23.49 19.63 -21.78
CA TYR A 203 23.74 18.72 -20.65
C TYR A 203 22.70 18.87 -19.54
N SER A 204 22.00 20.01 -19.47
CA SER A 204 20.86 20.25 -18.57
C SER A 204 19.74 19.21 -18.71
N ILE A 205 19.51 18.66 -19.91
CA ILE A 205 18.50 17.62 -20.17
C ILE A 205 18.83 16.33 -19.42
N TYR A 206 20.11 15.96 -19.36
CA TYR A 206 20.53 14.79 -18.61
C TYR A 206 20.28 14.97 -17.09
N TYR A 207 20.58 16.15 -16.53
CA TYR A 207 20.35 16.40 -15.10
C TYR A 207 18.87 16.43 -14.75
N VAL A 208 18.06 17.19 -15.51
CA VAL A 208 16.60 17.24 -15.32
C VAL A 208 15.98 15.85 -15.51
N GLY A 209 16.44 15.10 -16.49
CA GLY A 209 15.99 13.75 -16.74
C GLY A 209 16.31 12.76 -15.64
N SER A 210 17.51 12.84 -15.09
CA SER A 210 17.93 12.01 -13.96
C SER A 210 17.09 12.26 -12.69
N ILE A 211 16.68 13.51 -12.47
CA ILE A 211 15.77 13.90 -11.37
C ILE A 211 14.39 13.25 -11.57
N PHE A 212 13.84 13.32 -12.79
CA PHE A 212 12.52 12.73 -13.07
C PHE A 212 12.54 11.20 -12.86
N SER A 213 13.58 10.52 -13.32
CA SER A 213 13.79 9.09 -13.04
C SER A 213 13.87 8.79 -11.54
N ALA A 214 14.58 9.62 -10.76
CA ALA A 214 14.66 9.47 -9.30
C ALA A 214 13.29 9.60 -8.62
N LEU A 215 12.46 10.56 -9.06
CA LEU A 215 11.10 10.75 -8.56
C LEU A 215 10.18 9.58 -8.90
N CYS A 216 10.27 9.03 -10.13
CA CYS A 216 9.54 7.82 -10.50
C CYS A 216 9.85 6.66 -9.56
N TRP A 217 11.13 6.43 -9.25
CA TRP A 217 11.52 5.36 -8.34
C TRP A 217 11.11 5.62 -6.89
N ALA A 218 11.21 6.86 -6.41
CA ALA A 218 10.71 7.25 -5.09
C ALA A 218 9.20 6.97 -4.95
N TRP A 219 8.43 7.27 -5.99
CA TRP A 219 7.00 6.99 -6.04
C TRP A 219 6.67 5.49 -6.00
N VAL A 220 7.35 4.67 -6.80
CA VAL A 220 7.14 3.20 -6.80
C VAL A 220 7.38 2.62 -5.40
N VAL A 221 8.39 3.13 -4.70
CA VAL A 221 8.73 2.66 -3.36
C VAL A 221 7.73 3.14 -2.33
N TYR A 222 7.24 4.38 -2.47
CA TYR A 222 6.16 4.90 -1.65
C TYR A 222 4.88 4.05 -1.78
N GLN A 223 4.47 3.71 -3.01
CA GLN A 223 3.33 2.85 -3.26
C GLN A 223 3.53 1.45 -2.65
N ASP A 224 4.71 0.86 -2.77
CA ASP A 224 5.01 -0.46 -2.20
C ASP A 224 4.90 -0.49 -0.66
N VAL A 225 5.25 0.61 0.01
CA VAL A 225 5.09 0.76 1.46
C VAL A 225 3.62 0.88 1.86
N HIS A 226 2.83 1.62 1.08
CA HIS A 226 1.42 1.82 1.36
C HIS A 226 0.61 0.53 1.13
N ASP A 227 0.91 -0.22 0.07
CA ASP A 227 0.24 -1.49 -0.26
C ASP A 227 0.43 -2.54 0.84
N MET A 228 1.65 -2.68 1.38
CA MET A 228 1.92 -3.71 2.40
C MET A 228 1.28 -3.38 3.74
N LYS A 229 1.24 -2.11 4.14
CA LYS A 229 0.57 -1.71 5.39
C LYS A 229 -0.94 -1.84 5.26
N GLY A 230 -1.52 -1.41 4.14
CA GLY A 230 -2.96 -1.48 3.90
C GLY A 230 -3.48 -2.92 3.87
N LYS A 231 -2.80 -3.83 3.16
CA LYS A 231 -3.24 -5.23 3.06
C LYS A 231 -3.17 -5.98 4.39
N VAL A 232 -2.12 -5.78 5.19
CA VAL A 232 -2.02 -6.43 6.51
C VAL A 232 -3.12 -5.93 7.44
N THR A 233 -3.42 -4.62 7.43
CA THR A 233 -4.53 -4.07 8.21
C THR A 233 -5.88 -4.61 7.75
N LEU A 234 -6.11 -4.68 6.43
CA LEU A 234 -7.35 -5.22 5.87
C LEU A 234 -7.58 -6.69 6.27
N VAL A 235 -6.55 -7.53 6.16
CA VAL A 235 -6.62 -8.95 6.57
C VAL A 235 -6.98 -9.07 8.05
N LYS A 236 -6.40 -8.21 8.91
CA LYS A 236 -6.73 -8.18 10.35
C LYS A 236 -8.18 -7.78 10.60
N GLU A 237 -8.65 -6.72 9.95
CA GLU A 237 -10.03 -6.23 10.07
C GLU A 237 -11.04 -7.29 9.61
N GLU A 238 -10.77 -7.96 8.47
CA GLU A 238 -11.62 -9.04 7.95
C GLU A 238 -11.64 -10.26 8.90
N LEU A 239 -10.48 -10.68 9.44
CA LEU A 239 -10.41 -11.75 10.45
C LEU A 239 -11.21 -11.40 11.70
N GLN A 240 -11.09 -10.17 12.20
CA GLN A 240 -11.84 -9.71 13.36
C GLN A 240 -13.36 -9.74 13.11
N LEU A 241 -13.80 -9.27 11.94
CA LEU A 241 -15.21 -9.26 11.55
C LEU A 241 -15.78 -10.68 11.44
N LEU A 242 -15.02 -11.62 10.84
CA LEU A 242 -15.44 -13.02 10.73
C LEU A 242 -15.66 -13.65 12.11
N VAL A 243 -14.70 -13.50 13.02
CA VAL A 243 -14.81 -14.05 14.38
C VAL A 243 -15.94 -13.39 15.16
N GLN A 244 -16.09 -12.05 15.05
CA GLN A 244 -17.19 -11.32 15.71
C GLN A 244 -18.58 -11.69 15.20
N SER A 245 -18.67 -12.21 13.97
CA SER A 245 -19.94 -12.61 13.37
C SER A 245 -20.57 -13.81 14.08
N GLY A 246 -19.79 -14.62 14.80
CA GLY A 246 -20.25 -15.81 15.51
C GLY A 246 -20.87 -16.87 14.60
N GLN A 247 -20.44 -16.93 13.33
CA GLN A 247 -20.90 -17.94 12.39
C GLN A 247 -20.13 -19.26 12.60
N GLU A 248 -20.83 -20.39 12.51
CA GLU A 248 -20.25 -21.73 12.66
C GLU A 248 -19.37 -22.14 11.44
N SER A 249 -19.45 -21.42 10.31
CA SER A 249 -18.81 -21.80 9.04
C SER A 249 -17.73 -20.82 8.56
N ILE A 250 -16.92 -20.24 9.46
CA ILE A 250 -15.86 -19.28 9.07
C ILE A 250 -14.51 -19.94 8.70
N ALA A 251 -14.34 -21.24 8.96
CA ALA A 251 -13.08 -21.96 8.81
C ALA A 251 -12.36 -21.77 7.44
N PRO A 252 -13.04 -21.84 6.27
CA PRO A 252 -12.37 -21.67 4.98
C PRO A 252 -11.94 -20.22 4.72
N GLU A 253 -12.70 -19.23 5.19
CA GLU A 253 -12.34 -17.82 5.03
C GLU A 253 -11.17 -17.44 5.95
N VAL A 254 -11.15 -17.96 7.19
CA VAL A 254 -10.04 -17.78 8.13
C VAL A 254 -8.75 -18.38 7.56
N GLU A 255 -8.78 -19.59 6.99
CA GLU A 255 -7.57 -20.21 6.41
C GLU A 255 -6.99 -19.34 5.29
N LYS A 256 -7.84 -18.89 4.36
CA LYS A 256 -7.42 -18.02 3.25
C LYS A 256 -6.76 -16.73 3.74
N LEU A 257 -7.34 -16.06 4.73
CA LEU A 257 -6.80 -14.81 5.27
C LEU A 257 -5.45 -15.02 6.00
N LEU A 258 -5.27 -16.18 6.64
CA LEU A 258 -4.00 -16.53 7.27
C LEU A 258 -2.91 -16.89 6.24
N GLU A 259 -3.28 -17.52 5.12
CA GLU A 259 -2.38 -17.74 3.97
C GLU A 259 -1.92 -16.40 3.37
N ASP A 260 -2.85 -15.47 3.13
CA ASP A 260 -2.53 -14.12 2.63
C ASP A 260 -1.57 -13.39 3.60
N LEU A 261 -1.78 -13.53 4.92
CA LEU A 261 -0.90 -12.94 5.93
C LEU A 261 0.52 -13.54 5.92
N GLU A 262 0.63 -14.84 5.70
CA GLU A 262 1.91 -15.55 5.58
C GLU A 262 2.67 -15.09 4.33
N GLU A 263 1.99 -15.01 3.18
CA GLU A 263 2.58 -14.50 1.93
C GLU A 263 3.08 -13.06 2.11
N LEU A 264 2.26 -12.20 2.74
CA LEU A 264 2.63 -10.83 3.07
C LEU A 264 3.84 -10.74 4.02
N SER A 265 4.19 -11.83 4.71
CA SER A 265 5.35 -11.92 5.61
C SER A 265 6.64 -12.29 4.87
N LYS A 266 6.57 -12.58 3.56
CA LYS A 266 7.71 -12.79 2.65
C LYS A 266 8.74 -13.81 3.16
N GLY A 267 8.28 -14.88 3.81
CA GLY A 267 9.14 -15.93 4.37
C GLY A 267 9.96 -15.51 5.59
N ASN A 268 9.72 -14.33 6.18
CA ASN A 268 10.36 -13.92 7.42
C ASN A 268 9.55 -14.42 8.64
N LEU A 269 10.09 -15.43 9.31
CA LEU A 269 9.44 -16.10 10.44
C LEU A 269 9.14 -15.15 11.61
N ASP A 270 10.07 -14.24 11.95
CA ASP A 270 9.89 -13.29 13.07
C ASP A 270 8.79 -12.27 12.78
N VAL A 271 8.69 -11.82 11.52
CA VAL A 271 7.61 -10.93 11.08
C VAL A 271 6.26 -11.66 11.12
N TYR A 272 6.23 -12.91 10.70
CA TYR A 272 5.01 -13.72 10.77
C TYR A 272 4.55 -13.95 12.22
N LYS A 273 5.48 -14.34 13.11
CA LYS A 273 5.23 -14.48 14.56
C LYS A 273 4.63 -13.21 15.17
N LEU A 274 5.24 -12.06 14.89
CA LEU A 274 4.75 -10.77 15.38
C LEU A 274 3.31 -10.50 14.92
N ARG A 275 3.01 -10.73 13.63
CA ARG A 275 1.67 -10.50 13.06
C ARG A 275 0.62 -11.45 13.63
N ILE A 276 0.95 -12.73 13.82
CA ILE A 276 0.03 -13.69 14.42
C ILE A 276 -0.24 -13.33 15.89
N ARG A 277 0.76 -12.88 16.66
CA ARG A 277 0.55 -12.41 18.04
C ARG A 277 -0.39 -11.21 18.12
N GLU A 278 -0.24 -10.27 17.18
CA GLU A 278 -1.15 -9.13 17.07
C GLU A 278 -2.58 -9.59 16.75
N ILE A 279 -2.75 -10.55 15.84
CA ILE A 279 -4.07 -11.13 15.52
C ILE A 279 -4.65 -11.85 16.75
N LEU A 280 -3.88 -12.70 17.41
CA LEU A 280 -4.31 -13.41 18.62
C LEU A 280 -4.83 -12.43 19.67
N SER A 281 -4.07 -11.37 19.95
CA SER A 281 -4.45 -10.34 20.92
C SER A 281 -5.73 -9.61 20.49
N MET A 282 -5.81 -9.20 19.22
CA MET A 282 -6.98 -8.54 18.65
C MET A 282 -8.25 -9.40 18.71
N LEU A 283 -8.15 -10.69 18.37
CA LEU A 283 -9.28 -11.62 18.42
C LEU A 283 -9.71 -11.87 19.87
N THR A 284 -8.75 -12.03 20.78
CA THR A 284 -9.03 -12.18 22.22
C THR A 284 -9.77 -10.96 22.75
N ASP A 285 -9.29 -9.75 22.46
CA ASP A 285 -9.92 -8.50 22.86
C ASP A 285 -11.32 -8.36 22.25
N ALA A 286 -11.50 -8.75 20.99
CA ALA A 286 -12.82 -8.76 20.35
C ALA A 286 -13.80 -9.69 21.08
N THR A 287 -13.36 -10.87 21.53
CA THR A 287 -14.18 -11.81 22.30
C THR A 287 -14.46 -11.31 23.73
N ILE A 288 -13.50 -10.65 24.38
CA ILE A 288 -13.74 -9.99 25.68
C ILE A 288 -14.80 -8.89 25.53
N GLN A 289 -14.67 -8.03 24.50
CA GLN A 289 -15.63 -6.97 24.20
C GLN A 289 -17.01 -7.53 23.84
N ALA A 290 -17.06 -8.72 23.25
CA ALA A 290 -18.29 -9.44 22.98
C ALA A 290 -19.01 -9.94 24.25
N GLY A 291 -18.32 -9.96 25.39
CA GLY A 291 -18.84 -10.40 26.69
C GLY A 291 -18.33 -11.76 27.15
N GLY A 292 -17.26 -12.29 26.54
CA GLY A 292 -16.63 -13.54 26.96
C GLY A 292 -15.91 -13.41 28.30
N ASP A 293 -15.71 -14.56 28.97
CA ASP A 293 -15.03 -14.61 30.26
C ASP A 293 -13.56 -14.19 30.15
N THR A 294 -13.21 -13.08 30.81
CA THR A 294 -11.92 -12.42 30.64
C THR A 294 -10.76 -13.29 31.14
N ASP A 295 -10.91 -13.93 32.31
CA ASP A 295 -9.83 -14.74 32.89
C ASP A 295 -9.52 -15.98 32.04
N THR A 296 -10.56 -16.64 31.53
CA THR A 296 -10.41 -17.77 30.61
C THR A 296 -9.74 -17.34 29.31
N LEU A 297 -10.16 -16.22 28.72
CA LEU A 297 -9.61 -15.72 27.46
C LEU A 297 -8.15 -15.26 27.58
N ILE A 298 -7.77 -14.60 28.68
CA ILE A 298 -6.37 -14.23 28.94
C ILE A 298 -5.49 -15.47 29.08
N ARG A 299 -5.96 -16.50 29.79
CA ARG A 299 -5.21 -17.76 29.93
C ARG A 299 -5.01 -18.43 28.57
N ARG A 300 -6.08 -18.57 27.77
CA ARG A 300 -6.01 -19.12 26.41
C ARG A 300 -5.03 -18.35 25.54
N ASN A 301 -5.12 -17.01 25.54
CA ASN A 301 -4.19 -16.15 24.81
C ASN A 301 -2.73 -16.43 25.21
N THR A 302 -2.45 -16.53 26.50
CA THR A 302 -1.10 -16.82 27.01
C THR A 302 -0.59 -18.19 26.53
N ASP A 303 -1.42 -19.22 26.60
CA ASP A 303 -1.06 -20.58 26.17
C ASP A 303 -0.80 -20.65 24.66
N ILE A 304 -1.66 -20.01 23.86
CA ILE A 304 -1.52 -19.95 22.41
C ILE A 304 -0.30 -19.11 22.00
N ALA A 305 -0.06 -17.98 22.66
CA ALA A 305 1.13 -17.15 22.44
C ALA A 305 2.42 -17.95 22.70
N GLN A 306 2.46 -18.76 23.75
CA GLN A 306 3.61 -19.63 24.03
C GLN A 306 3.83 -20.69 22.94
N LYS A 307 2.76 -21.29 22.40
CA LYS A 307 2.86 -22.23 21.26
C LYS A 307 3.40 -21.55 20.00
N ILE A 308 2.99 -20.30 19.73
CA ILE A 308 3.49 -19.51 18.61
C ILE A 308 4.98 -19.17 18.80
N ASP A 309 5.36 -18.72 20.00
CA ASP A 309 6.73 -18.30 20.30
C ASP A 309 7.72 -19.46 20.17
N THR A 310 7.32 -20.67 20.60
CA THR A 310 8.14 -21.89 20.58
C THR A 310 8.16 -22.60 19.21
N SER A 311 7.23 -22.29 18.31
CA SER A 311 7.19 -22.92 16.98
C SER A 311 8.27 -22.39 16.04
N SER A 312 8.85 -23.29 15.24
CA SER A 312 9.76 -22.97 14.13
C SER A 312 9.14 -23.21 12.75
N ASP A 313 7.89 -23.68 12.69
CA ASP A 313 7.18 -24.02 11.45
C ASP A 313 5.98 -23.06 11.23
N PRO A 314 5.97 -22.29 10.13
CA PRO A 314 4.84 -21.46 9.70
C PRO A 314 3.50 -22.21 9.67
N ASN A 315 3.49 -23.46 9.20
CA ASN A 315 2.25 -24.22 9.09
C ASN A 315 1.67 -24.57 10.47
N GLU A 316 2.51 -24.89 11.44
CA GLU A 316 2.05 -25.18 12.81
C GLU A 316 1.51 -23.91 13.48
N MET A 317 2.15 -22.75 13.26
CA MET A 317 1.62 -21.48 13.75
C MET A 317 0.27 -21.14 13.10
N ARG A 318 0.13 -21.36 11.78
CA ARG A 318 -1.12 -21.14 11.04
C ARG A 318 -2.26 -22.01 11.59
N LYS A 319 -2.02 -23.30 11.78
CA LYS A 319 -3.01 -24.22 12.37
C LYS A 319 -3.44 -23.80 13.77
N VAL A 320 -2.50 -23.37 14.61
CA VAL A 320 -2.79 -22.96 15.99
C VAL A 320 -3.68 -21.72 16.02
N ILE A 321 -3.36 -20.68 15.23
CA ILE A 321 -4.19 -19.46 15.20
C ILE A 321 -5.52 -19.69 14.47
N HIS A 322 -5.56 -20.59 13.48
CA HIS A 322 -6.79 -21.01 12.82
C HIS A 322 -7.76 -21.67 13.80
N SER A 323 -7.29 -22.66 14.58
CA SER A 323 -8.08 -23.31 15.63
C SER A 323 -8.58 -22.30 16.66
N GLU A 324 -7.71 -21.39 17.12
CA GLU A 324 -8.10 -20.37 18.10
C GLU A 324 -9.17 -19.43 17.55
N ALA A 325 -9.05 -18.98 16.29
CA ALA A 325 -10.03 -18.09 15.68
C ALA A 325 -11.42 -18.74 15.60
N ILE A 326 -11.49 -20.04 15.30
CA ILE A 326 -12.74 -20.81 15.30
C ILE A 326 -13.30 -20.91 16.73
N GLU A 327 -12.51 -21.33 17.70
CA GLU A 327 -12.95 -21.47 19.09
C GLU A 327 -13.43 -20.12 19.68
N LEU A 328 -12.75 -19.02 19.36
CA LEU A 328 -13.19 -17.68 19.77
C LEU A 328 -14.51 -17.26 19.11
N SER A 329 -14.75 -17.64 17.85
CA SER A 329 -16.03 -17.40 17.16
C SER A 329 -17.17 -18.20 17.80
N GLU A 330 -16.91 -19.45 18.17
CA GLU A 330 -17.87 -20.31 18.89
C GLU A 330 -18.21 -19.73 20.26
N ILE A 331 -17.20 -19.29 21.02
CA ILE A 331 -17.42 -18.59 22.30
C ILE A 331 -18.32 -17.37 22.08
N ILE A 332 -18.10 -16.58 21.02
CA ILE A 332 -18.95 -15.41 20.71
C ILE A 332 -20.39 -15.82 20.38
N ALA A 333 -20.58 -16.93 19.66
CA ALA A 333 -21.89 -17.47 19.33
C ALA A 333 -22.65 -17.94 20.59
N GLU A 334 -21.92 -18.43 21.60
CA GLU A 334 -22.43 -18.91 22.88
C GLU A 334 -22.57 -17.82 23.96
N ILE A 335 -22.61 -16.53 23.63
CA ILE A 335 -22.91 -15.45 24.59
C ILE A 335 -24.41 -15.06 24.49
N PRO A 336 -25.33 -15.72 25.23
CA PRO A 336 -26.77 -15.68 24.98
C PRO A 336 -27.57 -14.49 25.54
N GLU A 337 -27.14 -13.74 26.56
CA GLU A 337 -28.09 -12.88 27.31
C GLU A 337 -27.88 -11.36 27.25
N LYS A 338 -26.65 -10.85 27.12
CA LYS A 338 -26.42 -9.40 27.12
C LYS A 338 -26.67 -8.73 25.76
N ARG A 339 -26.34 -9.38 24.63
CA ARG A 339 -26.53 -8.79 23.29
C ARG A 339 -27.99 -8.71 22.88
N THR A 340 -28.78 -9.77 23.07
CA THR A 340 -30.21 -9.77 22.69
C THR A 340 -30.97 -8.71 23.48
N ASN A 341 -30.71 -8.57 24.78
CA ASN A 341 -31.36 -7.55 25.61
C ASN A 341 -30.92 -6.13 25.22
N VAL A 342 -29.63 -5.88 24.99
CA VAL A 342 -29.13 -4.56 24.59
C VAL A 342 -29.62 -4.15 23.19
N ILE A 343 -29.66 -5.06 22.20
CA ILE A 343 -30.18 -4.76 20.86
C ILE A 343 -31.67 -4.45 20.94
N VAL A 344 -32.44 -5.23 21.70
CA VAL A 344 -33.88 -5.02 21.87
C VAL A 344 -34.15 -3.70 22.59
N GLU A 345 -33.48 -3.40 23.71
CA GLU A 345 -33.70 -2.17 24.46
C GLU A 345 -33.24 -0.93 23.67
N LYS A 346 -32.11 -0.99 22.96
CA LYS A 346 -31.69 0.11 22.07
C LYS A 346 -32.67 0.30 20.91
N ALA A 347 -33.21 -0.79 20.34
CA ALA A 347 -34.22 -0.70 19.30
C ALA A 347 -35.53 -0.09 19.81
N LYS A 348 -35.98 -0.45 21.01
CA LYS A 348 -37.15 0.16 21.66
C LYS A 348 -36.93 1.65 21.88
N ALA A 349 -35.79 2.04 22.45
CA ALA A 349 -35.45 3.46 22.66
C ALA A 349 -35.36 4.25 21.34
N TYR A 350 -34.82 3.64 20.29
CA TYR A 350 -34.78 4.26 18.96
C TYR A 350 -36.20 4.46 18.40
N ILE A 351 -37.07 3.45 18.50
CA ILE A 351 -38.48 3.55 18.10
C ILE A 351 -39.19 4.63 18.93
N GLU A 352 -38.97 4.66 20.23
CA GLU A 352 -39.57 5.64 21.15
C GLU A 352 -39.25 7.09 20.75
N LYS A 353 -38.03 7.33 20.29
CA LYS A 353 -37.55 8.65 19.90
C LYS A 353 -37.97 9.08 18.49
N HIS A 354 -38.13 8.11 17.58
CA HIS A 354 -38.30 8.37 16.14
C HIS A 354 -39.63 7.85 15.56
N TYR A 355 -40.58 7.39 16.38
CA TYR A 355 -41.82 6.75 15.89
C TYR A 355 -42.63 7.62 14.93
N GLY A 356 -42.59 8.95 15.05
CA GLY A 356 -43.29 9.89 14.17
C GLY A 356 -42.68 10.02 12.76
N GLU A 357 -41.47 9.50 12.55
CA GLU A 357 -40.73 9.60 11.30
C GLU A 357 -40.98 8.40 10.36
N GLU A 358 -40.52 8.50 9.11
CA GLU A 358 -40.49 7.37 8.18
C GLU A 358 -39.38 6.38 8.57
N LEU A 359 -39.72 5.39 9.39
CA LEU A 359 -38.80 4.38 9.87
C LEU A 359 -38.82 3.11 9.01
N SER A 360 -37.64 2.66 8.61
CA SER A 360 -37.44 1.35 7.98
C SER A 360 -36.72 0.40 8.94
N VAL A 361 -36.94 -0.90 8.78
CA VAL A 361 -36.19 -1.91 9.54
C VAL A 361 -34.69 -1.80 9.26
N GLU A 362 -34.32 -1.41 8.03
CA GLU A 362 -32.94 -1.19 7.60
C GLU A 362 -32.28 -0.03 8.36
N SER A 363 -32.99 1.10 8.51
CA SER A 363 -32.46 2.27 9.21
C SER A 363 -32.26 2.01 10.71
N ILE A 364 -33.16 1.25 11.33
CA ILE A 364 -33.03 0.82 12.73
C ILE A 364 -31.87 -0.18 12.87
N ALA A 365 -31.78 -1.18 11.99
CA ALA A 365 -30.68 -2.15 12.04
C ALA A 365 -29.31 -1.47 11.91
N LYS A 366 -29.20 -0.52 10.98
CA LYS A 366 -27.99 0.28 10.75
C LYS A 366 -27.62 1.15 11.95
N SER A 367 -28.59 1.80 12.62
CA SER A 367 -28.32 2.63 13.81
C SER A 367 -27.81 1.81 15.00
N LEU A 368 -28.10 0.50 14.99
CA LEU A 368 -27.69 -0.45 16.01
C LEU A 368 -26.41 -1.23 15.64
N GLY A 369 -25.83 -1.00 14.45
CA GLY A 369 -24.67 -1.75 13.96
C GLY A 369 -24.93 -3.24 13.69
N SER A 370 -26.19 -3.60 13.39
CA SER A 370 -26.61 -4.99 13.13
C SER A 370 -27.05 -5.17 11.68
N SER A 371 -26.85 -6.36 11.13
CA SER A 371 -27.50 -6.73 9.86
C SER A 371 -29.03 -6.83 10.06
N ARG A 372 -29.78 -6.56 8.98
CA ARG A 372 -31.25 -6.61 8.98
C ARG A 372 -31.80 -7.96 9.46
N SER A 373 -31.28 -9.06 8.91
CA SER A 373 -31.74 -10.42 9.22
C SER A 373 -31.48 -10.79 10.67
N HIS A 374 -30.31 -10.44 11.19
CA HIS A 374 -29.95 -10.64 12.59
C HIS A 374 -30.87 -9.83 13.51
N PHE A 375 -31.01 -8.53 13.24
CA PHE A 375 -31.86 -7.63 14.02
C PHE A 375 -33.32 -8.12 14.09
N MET A 376 -33.90 -8.51 12.96
CA MET A 376 -35.29 -9.00 12.92
C MET A 376 -35.48 -10.26 13.76
N ARG A 377 -34.51 -11.18 13.71
CA ARG A 377 -34.56 -12.42 14.49
C ARG A 377 -34.44 -12.13 15.99
N GLU A 378 -33.45 -11.33 16.39
CA GLU A 378 -33.23 -10.99 17.80
C GLU A 378 -34.40 -10.17 18.37
N PHE A 379 -34.92 -9.21 17.61
CA PHE A 379 -36.06 -8.41 18.04
C PHE A 379 -37.32 -9.26 18.24
N LYS A 380 -37.61 -10.20 17.32
CA LYS A 380 -38.74 -11.12 17.45
C LYS A 380 -38.55 -12.10 18.61
N LYS A 381 -37.33 -12.58 18.81
CA LYS A 381 -36.98 -13.47 19.94
C LYS A 381 -37.16 -12.76 21.29
N GLY A 382 -36.72 -11.50 21.40
CA GLY A 382 -36.79 -10.74 22.64
C GLY A 382 -38.14 -10.07 22.95
N THR A 383 -38.96 -9.78 21.93
CA THR A 383 -40.26 -9.08 22.12
C THR A 383 -41.48 -9.94 21.83
N GLY A 384 -41.31 -11.11 21.19
CA GLY A 384 -42.40 -11.93 20.66
C GLY A 384 -43.11 -11.35 19.44
N GLN A 385 -42.70 -10.16 18.95
CA GLN A 385 -43.36 -9.42 17.87
C GLN A 385 -42.37 -9.01 16.78
N THR A 386 -42.85 -8.75 15.57
CA THR A 386 -42.00 -8.15 14.52
C THR A 386 -41.79 -6.66 14.81
N VAL A 387 -40.68 -6.10 14.29
CA VAL A 387 -40.36 -4.65 14.43
C VAL A 387 -41.53 -3.77 13.97
N ASN A 388 -42.14 -4.08 12.82
CA ASN A 388 -43.27 -3.33 12.29
C ASN A 388 -44.53 -3.44 13.17
N GLN A 389 -44.78 -4.61 13.78
CA GLN A 389 -45.88 -4.78 14.72
C GLN A 389 -45.66 -3.91 15.97
N TYR A 390 -44.45 -3.96 16.53
CA TYR A 390 -44.09 -3.17 17.71
C TYR A 390 -44.21 -1.66 17.44
N LEU A 391 -43.66 -1.17 16.32
CA LEU A 391 -43.77 0.23 15.91
C LEU A 391 -45.24 0.65 15.74
N THR A 392 -46.06 -0.19 15.10
CA THR A 392 -47.49 0.11 14.91
C THR A 392 -48.23 0.20 16.24
N ASN A 393 -47.96 -0.73 17.17
CA ASN A 393 -48.53 -0.70 18.51
C ASN A 393 -48.14 0.57 19.26
N TYR A 394 -46.84 0.91 19.23
CA TYR A 394 -46.32 2.10 19.89
C TYR A 394 -46.96 3.39 19.35
N ARG A 395 -47.08 3.53 18.03
CA ARG A 395 -47.76 4.68 17.39
C ARG A 395 -49.21 4.81 17.81
N VAL A 396 -49.94 3.70 17.97
CA VAL A 396 -51.34 3.73 18.42
C VAL A 396 -51.45 4.13 19.89
N GLU A 397 -50.55 3.67 20.75
CA GLU A 397 -50.52 4.12 22.15
C GLU A 397 -50.25 5.62 22.25
N GLN A 398 -49.28 6.15 21.48
CA GLN A 398 -49.03 7.60 21.42
C GLN A 398 -50.21 8.36 20.83
N ALA A 399 -50.91 7.79 19.84
CA ALA A 399 -52.10 8.41 19.26
C ALA A 399 -53.25 8.55 20.28
N LYS A 400 -53.43 7.59 21.20
CA LYS A 400 -54.44 7.70 22.26
C LYS A 400 -54.22 8.94 23.13
N LEU A 401 -52.97 9.30 23.39
CA LEU A 401 -52.61 10.48 24.17
C LEU A 401 -52.89 11.78 23.39
N LEU A 402 -52.50 11.82 22.11
CA LEU A 402 -52.67 13.01 21.26
C LEU A 402 -54.13 13.28 20.86
N LEU A 403 -54.96 12.24 20.77
CA LEU A 403 -56.39 12.37 20.43
C LEU A 403 -57.20 13.16 21.47
N VAL A 404 -56.65 13.42 22.66
CA VAL A 404 -57.28 14.29 23.67
C VAL A 404 -57.35 15.74 23.17
N GLU A 405 -56.31 16.21 22.48
CA GLU A 405 -56.12 17.63 22.16
C GLU A 405 -56.12 17.91 20.65
N LYS A 406 -55.85 16.90 19.81
CA LYS A 406 -55.64 17.07 18.37
C LYS A 406 -56.73 16.41 17.53
N SER A 407 -56.90 16.86 16.28
CA SER A 407 -57.80 16.18 15.34
C SER A 407 -57.25 14.79 14.97
N VAL A 408 -58.14 13.91 14.48
CA VAL A 408 -57.76 12.56 14.02
C VAL A 408 -56.72 12.63 12.90
N THR A 409 -56.87 13.58 11.98
CA THR A 409 -55.96 13.74 10.84
C THR A 409 -54.60 14.24 11.28
N GLU A 410 -54.53 15.26 12.15
CA GLU A 410 -53.25 15.74 12.70
C GLU A 410 -52.53 14.65 13.49
N THR A 411 -53.27 13.94 14.35
CA THR A 411 -52.72 12.84 15.14
C THR A 411 -52.14 11.75 14.24
N ALA A 412 -52.83 11.38 13.16
CA ALA A 412 -52.37 10.36 12.23
C ALA A 412 -50.99 10.69 11.63
N PHE A 413 -50.82 11.93 11.15
CA PHE A 413 -49.56 12.37 10.56
C PHE A 413 -48.47 12.52 11.62
N GLU A 414 -48.79 13.05 12.80
CA GLU A 414 -47.82 13.28 13.87
C GLU A 414 -47.24 11.99 14.45
N VAL A 415 -48.03 10.93 14.55
CA VAL A 415 -47.51 9.61 14.97
C VAL A 415 -46.90 8.81 13.82
N GLY A 416 -46.74 9.40 12.63
CA GLY A 416 -45.99 8.82 11.51
C GLY A 416 -46.78 7.94 10.54
N PHE A 417 -48.11 8.10 10.47
CA PHE A 417 -48.90 7.51 9.37
C PHE A 417 -49.01 8.49 8.19
N ASN A 418 -48.75 8.00 6.99
CA ASN A 418 -48.87 8.80 5.76
C ASN A 418 -50.32 8.93 5.26
N ASN A 419 -51.29 8.29 5.94
CA ASN A 419 -52.69 8.25 5.53
C ASN A 419 -53.64 8.08 6.73
N SER A 420 -54.50 9.08 6.95
CA SER A 420 -55.49 9.11 8.04
C SER A 420 -56.55 7.99 7.99
N ASN A 421 -56.94 7.54 6.79
CA ASN A 421 -57.86 6.41 6.63
C ASN A 421 -57.22 5.08 7.02
N TYR A 422 -55.95 4.89 6.64
CA TYR A 422 -55.19 3.70 7.04
C TYR A 422 -54.95 3.69 8.55
N PHE A 423 -54.56 4.83 9.13
CA PHE A 423 -54.47 5.02 10.57
C PHE A 423 -55.78 4.63 11.28
N SER A 424 -56.94 5.12 10.81
CA SER A 424 -58.23 4.80 11.42
C SER A 424 -58.55 3.30 11.41
N THR A 425 -58.14 2.59 10.36
CA THR A 425 -58.31 1.13 10.24
C THR A 425 -57.41 0.39 11.24
N VAL A 426 -56.14 0.79 11.33
CA VAL A 426 -55.16 0.22 12.26
C VAL A 426 -55.56 0.48 13.71
N PHE A 427 -55.94 1.71 14.03
CA PHE A 427 -56.36 2.12 15.36
C PHE A 427 -57.59 1.33 15.82
N LYS A 428 -58.61 1.16 14.96
CA LYS A 428 -59.77 0.32 15.27
C LYS A 428 -59.39 -1.13 15.49
N LYS A 429 -58.48 -1.67 14.68
CA LYS A 429 -58.02 -3.05 14.83
C LYS A 429 -57.35 -3.29 16.18
N GLN A 430 -56.59 -2.32 16.70
CA GLN A 430 -55.85 -2.46 17.95
C GLN A 430 -56.66 -2.07 19.19
N THR A 431 -57.56 -1.11 19.09
CA THR A 431 -58.31 -0.54 20.24
C THR A 431 -59.76 -0.99 20.31
N GLY A 432 -60.30 -1.56 19.23
CA GLY A 432 -61.72 -1.90 19.09
C GLY A 432 -62.62 -0.72 18.66
N MET A 433 -62.15 0.52 18.72
CA MET A 433 -62.93 1.72 18.42
C MET A 433 -62.30 2.56 17.31
N ARG A 434 -63.10 3.29 16.52
CA ARG A 434 -62.54 4.27 15.58
C ARG A 434 -61.94 5.46 16.35
N PRO A 435 -60.90 6.14 15.84
CA PRO A 435 -60.29 7.29 16.52
C PRO A 435 -61.30 8.38 16.93
N VAL A 436 -62.27 8.70 16.07
CA VAL A 436 -63.35 9.66 16.37
C VAL A 436 -64.19 9.21 17.56
N GLN A 437 -64.57 7.92 17.60
CA GLN A 437 -65.36 7.36 18.69
C GLN A 437 -64.56 7.35 20.00
N PHE A 438 -63.27 7.07 19.92
CA PHE A 438 -62.36 7.15 21.07
C PHE A 438 -62.29 8.58 21.61
N GLN A 439 -62.11 9.58 20.74
CA GLN A 439 -62.09 11.00 21.11
C GLN A 439 -63.42 11.46 21.75
N GLU A 440 -64.56 11.05 21.20
CA GLU A 440 -65.87 11.33 21.80
C GLU A 440 -66.04 10.69 23.19
N SER A 441 -65.51 9.48 23.38
CA SER A 441 -65.56 8.78 24.67
C SER A 441 -64.76 9.49 25.76
N LEU A 442 -63.67 10.17 25.38
CA LEU A 442 -62.86 10.96 26.31
C LEU A 442 -63.56 12.25 26.76
N LYS A 443 -64.39 12.85 25.90
CA LYS A 443 -65.17 14.07 26.21
C LYS A 443 -66.42 13.81 27.06
N LYS A 444 -66.84 12.54 27.19
CA LYS A 444 -68.00 12.10 27.98
C LYS A 444 -67.65 11.64 29.40
N LYS A 445 -66.36 11.66 29.75
CA LYS A 445 -65.87 11.57 31.13
C LYS A 445 -65.57 12.97 31.63
#